data_AF-A0A3R7A9D8-F1
#
_entry.id   AF-A0A3R7A9D8-F1
#
_cell.length_a   1.000
_cell.length_b   1.000
_cell.length_c   1.000
_cell.angle_alpha   90.00
_cell.angle_beta   90.00
_cell.angle_gamma   90.00
#
_symmetry.space_group_name_H-M   'P 1'
#
loop_
_entity.id
_entity.type
_entity.pdbx_description
1 polymer ?
#
loop_
_entity_poly.entity_id
_entity_poly.type
_entity_poly.pdbx_seq_one_letter_code
_entity_poly.pdbx_strand_id
1 'polypeptide(L)'
;MLIHEFRVPVHMTVEEFQVAQLYMVVDASEKNTKDGEGVEILKNEPYDNTNGQVGDISAISNVKIPRNKGQYTLKHYHVKSHIPSYVSAM
;
A
#
# COMPACT_ATOMS: atom_id res chain seq x y z
N MET A 1 -2.81 -20.69 -2.43
CA MET A 1 -2.01 -19.44 -2.52
C MET A 1 -1.37 -19.41 -3.89
N LEU A 2 -1.69 -18.42 -4.72
CA LEU A 2 -1.08 -18.21 -6.03
C LEU A 2 -0.03 -17.11 -5.89
N ILE A 3 1.18 -17.35 -6.39
CA ILE A 3 2.28 -16.38 -6.36
C ILE A 3 2.64 -16.03 -7.79
N HIS A 4 2.63 -14.73 -8.10
CA HIS A 4 3.06 -14.19 -9.38
C HIS A 4 4.15 -13.15 -9.12
N GLU A 5 5.22 -13.20 -9.92
CA GLU A 5 6.29 -12.19 -9.91
C GLU A 5 6.13 -11.28 -11.13
N PHE A 6 5.91 -10.00 -10.89
CA PHE A 6 5.86 -8.98 -11.93
C PHE A 6 7.19 -8.24 -11.97
N ARG A 7 7.95 -8.38 -13.06
CA ARG A 7 9.17 -7.61 -13.31
C ARG A 7 8.82 -6.40 -14.17
N VAL A 8 9.03 -5.20 -13.65
CA VAL A 8 8.71 -3.94 -14.31
C VAL A 8 10.00 -3.13 -14.54
N PRO A 9 10.65 -3.26 -15.71
CA PRO A 9 11.82 -2.45 -16.04
C PRO A 9 11.43 -0.98 -16.17
N VAL A 10 12.16 -0.10 -15.50
CA VAL A 10 11.96 1.36 -15.56
C VAL A 10 13.27 2.04 -15.96
N HIS A 11 13.17 3.17 -16.67
CA HIS A 11 14.31 3.95 -17.17
C HIS A 11 14.73 5.03 -16.17
N MET A 12 14.97 4.65 -14.92
CA MET A 12 15.41 5.54 -13.83
C MET A 12 16.25 4.77 -12.82
N THR A 13 17.04 5.48 -12.01
CA THR A 13 17.82 4.85 -10.93
C THR A 13 16.92 4.42 -9.78
N VAL A 14 17.47 3.63 -8.85
CA VAL A 14 16.73 3.17 -7.66
C VAL A 14 16.36 4.35 -6.76
N GLU A 15 17.26 5.32 -6.63
CA GLU A 15 17.08 6.52 -5.82
C GLU A 15 16.01 7.44 -6.41
N GLU A 16 16.00 7.61 -7.74
CA GLU A 16 14.95 8.36 -8.44
C GLU A 16 13.60 7.67 -8.29
N PHE A 17 13.56 6.35 -8.43
CA PHE A 17 12.33 5.58 -8.27
C PHE A 17 11.76 5.69 -6.85
N GLN A 18 12.61 5.72 -5.82
CA GLN A 18 12.15 5.88 -4.44
C GLN A 18 11.32 7.15 -4.23
N VAL A 19 11.74 8.27 -4.85
CA VAL A 19 11.01 9.54 -4.79
C VAL A 19 9.80 9.52 -5.72
N ALA A 20 10.00 9.07 -6.96
CA ALA A 20 8.95 9.04 -7.98
C ALA A 20 7.76 8.17 -7.57
N GLN A 21 8.01 7.02 -6.96
CA GLN A 21 6.96 6.10 -6.50
C GLN A 21 6.05 6.76 -5.47
N LEU A 22 6.61 7.49 -4.50
CA LEU A 22 5.82 8.19 -3.48
C LEU A 22 4.93 9.28 -4.12
N TYR A 23 5.49 10.05 -5.06
CA TYR A 23 4.72 11.04 -5.82
C TYR A 23 3.59 10.40 -6.62
N MET A 24 3.88 9.34 -7.38
CA MET A 24 2.90 8.62 -8.20
C MET A 24 1.76 8.05 -7.34
N VAL A 25 2.08 7.55 -6.13
CA VAL A 25 1.06 7.03 -5.22
C VAL A 25 0.11 8.13 -4.75
N VAL A 26 0.63 9.33 -4.43
CA VAL A 26 -0.20 10.47 -4.02
C VAL A 26 -1.06 10.95 -5.19
N ASP A 27 -0.44 11.22 -6.34
CA ASP A 27 -1.14 11.68 -7.56
C ASP A 27 -2.22 10.70 -8.02
N ALA A 28 -1.93 9.39 -8.01
CA ALA A 28 -2.92 8.37 -8.33
C ALA A 28 -4.04 8.27 -7.28
N SER A 29 -3.72 8.44 -5.99
CA SER A 29 -4.74 8.42 -4.93
C SER A 29 -5.69 9.60 -5.06
N GLU A 30 -5.18 10.80 -5.34
CA GLU A 30 -5.98 12.01 -5.55
C GLU A 30 -6.88 11.89 -6.78
N LYS A 31 -6.33 11.43 -7.91
CA LYS A 31 -7.10 11.28 -9.16
C LYS A 31 -8.24 10.28 -9.07
N ASN A 32 -8.07 9.24 -8.25
CA ASN A 32 -9.05 8.18 -8.06
C ASN A 32 -9.98 8.41 -6.86
N THR A 33 -9.83 9.51 -6.13
CA THR A 33 -10.73 9.84 -5.01
C THR A 33 -11.80 10.82 -5.47
N LYS A 34 -13.01 10.32 -5.72
CA LYS A 34 -14.19 11.11 -6.14
C LYS A 34 -15.46 10.52 -5.55
N ASP A 35 -16.45 11.37 -5.28
CA ASP A 35 -17.81 10.98 -4.88
C ASP A 35 -17.88 10.05 -3.64
N GLY A 36 -16.93 10.18 -2.71
CA GLY A 36 -16.85 9.35 -1.50
C GLY A 36 -16.20 7.98 -1.71
N GLU A 37 -15.76 7.68 -2.93
CA GLU A 37 -14.93 6.52 -3.28
C GLU A 37 -13.47 6.95 -3.46
N GLY A 38 -12.52 6.02 -3.27
CA GLY A 38 -11.08 6.32 -3.36
C GLY A 38 -10.26 5.77 -2.20
N VAL A 39 -9.16 6.47 -1.89
CA VAL A 39 -8.15 6.02 -0.91
C VAL A 39 -8.18 6.89 0.34
N GLU A 40 -8.50 6.29 1.48
CA GLU A 40 -8.43 6.93 2.79
C GLU A 40 -7.16 6.49 3.53
N ILE A 41 -6.35 7.45 3.99
CA ILE A 41 -5.12 7.18 4.75
C ILE A 41 -5.42 7.29 6.24
N LEU A 42 -5.39 6.16 6.96
CA LEU A 42 -5.66 6.09 8.40
C LEU A 42 -4.39 6.29 9.24
N LYS A 43 -3.25 5.76 8.76
CA LYS A 43 -1.95 5.91 9.41
C LYS A 43 -0.88 6.14 8.36
N ASN A 44 0.07 7.02 8.68
CA ASN A 44 1.28 7.27 7.89
C ASN A 44 2.40 7.71 8.83
N GLU A 45 3.09 6.74 9.42
CA GLU A 45 4.08 6.99 10.48
C GLU A 45 5.37 6.20 10.24
N PRO A 46 6.53 6.75 10.63
CA PRO A 46 7.76 5.97 10.64
C PRO A 46 7.65 4.83 11.65
N TYR A 47 8.23 3.68 11.34
CA TYR A 47 8.32 2.54 12.25
C TYR A 47 9.75 2.00 12.35
N ASP A 48 10.01 1.35 13.47
CA ASP A 48 11.24 0.61 13.73
C ASP A 48 10.88 -0.73 14.38
N ASN A 49 11.20 -1.83 13.70
CA ASN A 49 11.03 -3.18 14.21
C ASN A 49 12.37 -3.94 14.31
N THR A 50 13.50 -3.23 14.33
CA THR A 50 14.83 -3.86 14.35
C THR A 50 14.97 -4.80 15.55
N ASN A 51 14.39 -4.41 16.69
CA ASN A 51 14.42 -5.18 17.95
C ASN A 51 13.15 -6.03 18.19
N GLY A 52 12.19 -6.08 17.26
CA GLY A 52 10.94 -6.84 17.43
C GLY A 52 9.85 -6.16 18.25
N GLN A 53 10.00 -4.87 18.54
CA GLN A 53 9.12 -4.11 19.42
C GLN A 53 7.68 -3.92 18.89
N VAL A 54 7.44 -4.15 17.60
CA VAL A 54 6.07 -4.17 17.02
C VAL A 54 5.53 -5.59 16.80
N GLY A 55 6.26 -6.61 17.28
CA GLY A 55 5.88 -8.02 17.17
C GLY A 55 6.34 -8.70 15.88
N ASP A 56 5.98 -9.98 15.74
CA ASP A 56 6.38 -10.83 14.62
C ASP A 56 5.31 -10.97 13.53
N ILE A 57 4.03 -10.82 13.88
CA ILE A 57 2.90 -11.01 12.96
C ILE A 57 1.98 -9.80 13.05
N SER A 58 1.59 -9.24 11.92
CA SER A 58 0.60 -8.17 11.86
C SER A 58 -0.78 -8.70 12.27
N ALA A 59 -1.40 -8.06 13.26
CA ALA A 59 -2.76 -8.38 13.71
C ALA A 59 -3.83 -8.16 12.61
N ILE A 60 -3.50 -7.38 11.56
CA ILE A 60 -4.43 -7.04 10.48
C ILE A 60 -4.25 -8.00 9.30
N SER A 61 -3.02 -8.18 8.81
CA SER A 61 -2.75 -8.95 7.59
C SER A 61 -2.37 -10.41 7.84
N ASN A 62 -2.09 -10.81 9.09
CA ASN A 62 -1.49 -12.11 9.44
C ASN A 62 -0.17 -12.39 8.69
N VAL A 63 0.52 -11.35 8.21
CA VAL A 63 1.83 -11.45 7.56
C VAL A 63 2.93 -11.10 8.55
N LYS A 64 4.08 -11.76 8.40
CA LYS A 64 5.28 -11.49 9.20
C LYS A 64 5.72 -10.04 9.04
N ILE A 65 5.94 -9.36 10.16
CA ILE A 65 6.46 -7.98 10.16
C ILE A 65 7.98 -8.05 9.96
N PRO A 66 8.55 -7.32 8.98
CA PRO A 66 9.99 -7.33 8.76
C PRO A 66 10.73 -6.73 9.96
N ARG A 67 11.95 -7.22 10.23
CA ARG A 67 12.83 -6.75 11.32
C ARG A 67 13.72 -5.60 10.82
N ASN A 68 13.11 -4.48 10.47
CA ASN A 68 13.79 -3.31 9.90
C ASN A 68 13.09 -2.01 10.30
N LYS A 69 13.60 -0.89 9.78
CA LYS A 69 12.99 0.44 9.89
C LYS A 69 12.39 0.87 8.56
N GLY A 70 11.36 1.69 8.59
CA GLY A 70 10.75 2.23 7.38
C GLY A 70 9.53 3.09 7.65
N GLN A 71 8.66 3.20 6.65
CA GLN A 71 7.39 3.90 6.75
C GLN A 71 6.24 2.88 6.81
N TYR A 72 5.32 3.06 7.76
CA TYR A 72 4.10 2.27 7.87
C TYR A 72 2.91 3.10 7.40
N THR A 73 2.10 2.53 6.51
CA THR A 73 0.83 3.13 6.09
C THR A 73 -0.31 2.14 6.25
N LEU A 74 -1.44 2.64 6.76
CA LEU A 74 -2.71 1.91 6.80
C LEU A 74 -3.70 2.70 5.95
N LYS A 75 -4.32 2.04 4.97
CA LYS A 75 -5.25 2.66 4.04
C LYS A 75 -6.52 1.85 3.89
N HIS A 76 -7.64 2.54 3.74
CA HIS A 76 -8.91 1.96 3.30
C HIS A 76 -9.17 2.34 1.84
N TYR A 77 -9.57 1.35 1.04
CA TYR A 77 -9.93 1.54 -0.36
C TYR A 77 -11.44 1.40 -0.50
N HIS A 78 -12.11 2.50 -0.81
CA HIS A 78 -13.55 2.57 -1.04
C HIS A 78 -13.79 2.40 -2.55
N VAL A 79 -14.26 1.23 -3.00
CA VAL A 79 -14.22 0.82 -4.42
C VAL A 79 -15.58 0.44 -5.02
N LYS A 80 -16.69 0.90 -4.45
CA LYS A 80 -18.04 0.38 -4.71
C LYS A 80 -18.44 0.43 -6.20
N SER A 81 -18.28 1.57 -6.88
CA SER A 81 -18.58 1.73 -8.30
C SER A 81 -17.42 1.33 -9.24
N HIS A 82 -16.23 1.13 -8.68
CA HIS A 82 -14.99 0.83 -9.41
C HIS A 82 -14.67 -0.66 -9.55
N ILE A 83 -15.55 -1.55 -9.09
CA ILE A 83 -15.38 -3.00 -9.21
C ILE A 83 -16.44 -3.61 -10.14
N PRO A 84 -16.13 -4.76 -10.79
CA PRO A 84 -17.13 -5.48 -11.57
C PRO A 84 -18.37 -5.83 -10.74
N SER A 85 -19.55 -5.79 -11.37
CA SER A 85 -20.84 -5.98 -10.70
C SER A 85 -20.96 -7.31 -9.95
N TYR A 86 -20.36 -8.38 -10.47
CA TYR A 86 -20.35 -9.68 -9.79
C TYR A 86 -19.55 -9.68 -8.48
N VAL A 87 -18.56 -8.79 -8.33
CA VAL A 87 -17.81 -8.60 -7.08
C VAL A 87 -18.62 -7.75 -6.09
N SER A 88 -19.28 -6.71 -6.60
CA SER A 88 -20.14 -5.82 -5.79
C SER A 88 -21.38 -6.52 -5.23
N ALA A 89 -21.84 -7.59 -5.89
CA ALA A 89 -23.02 -8.38 -5.50
C ALA A 89 -22.73 -9.48 -4.46
N MET A 90 -21.46 -9.72 -4.13
CA MET A 90 -21.03 -10.66 -3.08
C MET A 90 -20.98 -9.98 -1.71
#